data_AF-A0A3P1XV13-F1
#
_entry.id   AF-A0A3P1XV13-F1
#
_cell.length_a   1.000
_cell.length_b   1.000
_cell.length_c   1.000
_cell.angle_alpha   90.00
_cell.angle_beta   90.00
_cell.angle_gamma   90.00
#
_symmetry.space_group_name_H-M   'P 1'
#
loop_
_entity.id
_entity.type
_entity.pdbx_description
1 polymer ?
#
loop_
_entity_poly.entity_id
_entity_poly.type
_entity_poly.pdbx_seq_one_letter_code
_entity_poly.pdbx_strand_id
1 'polypeptide(L)'
;MKQFSKSVKSVYSVFNPEKKEKNAEHAKSVFIRKTNPIFRNTGFTLSAVVVFLLLSSFQQMPSVTSFDEEANIMSEPFAHAQTPAGEEMKLLAEGHGKAFYLRLDAPPGDDDFIGQYTLYVKDLPNGSLTPLFQTSPFGKQGTKLKIKKGDKYVEEGIEAVEEIILLSDSKILINGCPDARNIYSYIYDLTTGKVVFLDVYSGYVKTIEENGRPLIVMATYAYDYDGGGRYGMYVYFDMDGNRVREEKAPEDGDY
;
A
#
# COMPACT_ATOMS: atom_id res chain seq x y z
N MET A 1 49.00 16.02 28.13
CA MET A 1 48.05 15.01 28.64
C MET A 1 46.93 15.71 29.40
N LYS A 2 45.73 15.80 28.83
CA LYS A 2 44.51 16.22 29.54
C LYS A 2 43.39 15.30 29.09
N GLN A 3 43.09 14.31 29.93
CA GLN A 3 41.90 13.47 29.87
C GLN A 3 40.70 14.34 30.24
N PHE A 4 39.69 14.39 29.38
CA PHE A 4 38.33 14.77 29.76
C PHE A 4 37.42 13.59 29.48
N SER A 5 37.06 12.88 30.55
CA SER A 5 35.95 11.92 30.52
C SER A 5 34.64 12.71 30.48
N LYS A 6 33.80 12.45 29.47
CA LYS A 6 32.37 12.76 29.54
C LYS A 6 31.60 11.47 29.32
N SER A 7 31.12 10.92 30.43
CA SER A 7 30.08 9.90 30.47
C SER A 7 28.79 10.52 29.91
N VAL A 8 28.32 10.01 28.77
CA VAL A 8 26.96 10.26 28.28
C VAL A 8 26.10 9.12 28.83
N LYS A 9 25.25 9.45 29.81
CA LYS A 9 24.21 8.53 30.28
C LYS A 9 23.18 8.40 29.17
N SER A 10 23.14 7.21 28.57
CA SER A 10 22.08 6.73 27.69
C SER A 10 20.73 6.78 28.43
N VAL A 11 19.75 7.47 27.85
CA VAL A 11 18.35 7.44 28.28
C VAL A 11 17.64 6.39 27.44
N TYR A 12 17.71 5.14 27.89
CA TYR A 12 16.74 4.11 27.53
C TYR A 12 16.34 3.39 28.82
N SER A 13 15.14 3.68 29.31
CA SER A 13 14.46 2.88 30.33
C SER A 13 13.08 2.50 29.79
N VAL A 14 12.94 1.26 29.32
CA VAL A 14 12.32 0.12 30.04
C VAL A 14 10.82 0.02 29.72
N PHE A 15 10.48 -0.86 28.78
CA PHE A 15 9.23 -1.61 28.80
C PHE A 15 9.55 -2.99 29.40
N ASN A 16 9.12 -3.20 30.64
CA ASN A 16 9.24 -4.46 31.37
C ASN A 16 7.84 -5.07 31.50
N PRO A 17 7.54 -6.24 30.91
CA PRO A 17 6.20 -6.83 30.95
C PRO A 17 6.08 -7.86 32.09
N GLU A 18 6.43 -7.49 33.32
CA GLU A 18 6.11 -8.31 34.49
C GLU A 18 5.56 -7.43 35.62
N LYS A 19 4.25 -7.17 35.56
CA LYS A 19 3.38 -6.80 36.70
C LYS A 19 1.92 -6.84 36.27
N LYS A 20 1.41 -8.04 36.01
CA LYS A 20 -0.02 -8.35 36.08
C LYS A 20 -0.24 -9.34 37.20
N GLU A 21 -0.49 -8.84 38.40
CA GLU A 21 -1.42 -9.43 39.36
C GLU A 21 -1.52 -8.55 40.61
N LYS A 22 -2.73 -8.51 41.18
CA LYS A 22 -3.19 -7.76 42.36
C LYS A 22 -3.56 -6.30 42.11
N ASN A 23 -4.83 -6.10 41.75
CA ASN A 23 -5.81 -5.45 42.62
C ASN A 23 -7.16 -5.38 41.90
N ALA A 24 -7.92 -6.47 42.04
CA ALA A 24 -9.37 -6.40 41.95
C ALA A 24 -9.88 -6.09 43.36
N GLU A 25 -10.39 -4.87 43.58
CA GLU A 25 -11.51 -4.61 44.48
C GLU A 25 -11.91 -3.13 44.39
N HIS A 26 -13.23 -2.91 44.38
CA HIS A 26 -13.94 -1.63 44.46
C HIS A 26 -14.02 -0.71 43.22
N ALA A 27 -15.06 -0.96 42.40
CA ALA A 27 -16.12 0.04 42.21
C ALA A 27 -17.39 -0.64 41.65
N LYS A 28 -18.38 -0.86 42.52
CA LYS A 28 -19.77 -1.13 42.15
C LYS A 28 -20.41 0.16 41.65
N SER A 29 -21.08 0.16 40.49
CA SER A 29 -22.41 0.77 40.36
C SER A 29 -23.11 0.46 39.02
N VAL A 30 -24.24 -0.23 39.19
CA VAL A 30 -25.55 -0.01 38.54
C VAL A 30 -25.68 -0.27 37.03
N PHE A 31 -26.14 -1.49 36.77
CA PHE A 31 -26.88 -1.93 35.58
C PHE A 31 -28.31 -1.38 35.65
N ILE A 32 -28.78 -0.64 34.64
CA ILE A 32 -30.21 -0.51 34.33
C ILE A 32 -30.41 -0.73 32.83
N ARG A 33 -30.99 -1.89 32.50
CA ARG A 33 -31.67 -2.17 31.23
C ARG A 33 -32.97 -1.35 31.18
N LYS A 34 -33.26 -0.72 30.03
CA LYS A 34 -34.64 -0.55 29.57
C LYS A 34 -34.72 -0.78 28.05
N THR A 35 -35.51 -1.79 27.71
CA THR A 35 -36.03 -2.15 26.40
C THR A 35 -37.25 -1.28 26.05
N ASN A 36 -37.27 -0.71 24.83
CA ASN A 36 -38.33 -0.52 23.78
C ASN A 36 -39.83 -0.34 24.16
N PRO A 37 -40.75 0.02 23.21
CA PRO A 37 -40.69 0.71 21.90
C PRO A 37 -41.80 1.81 21.72
N ILE A 38 -42.01 2.29 20.48
CA ILE A 38 -43.31 2.62 19.80
C ILE A 38 -43.40 4.04 19.18
N PHE A 39 -43.90 4.04 17.92
CA PHE A 39 -44.38 5.12 17.03
C PHE A 39 -43.33 5.81 16.16
N ARG A 40 -43.50 6.02 14.84
CA ARG A 40 -44.71 6.01 13.99
C ARG A 40 -44.31 5.86 12.51
N ASN A 41 -45.20 5.22 11.75
CA ASN A 41 -45.33 5.23 10.28
C ASN A 41 -44.90 6.55 9.60
N THR A 42 -44.19 6.41 8.48
CA THR A 42 -44.57 7.04 7.20
C THR A 42 -43.99 6.21 6.05
N GLY A 43 -44.85 5.42 5.40
CA GLY A 43 -44.62 5.04 4.01
C GLY A 43 -44.96 6.23 3.12
N PHE A 44 -44.14 6.47 2.09
CA PHE A 44 -44.59 7.07 0.84
C PHE A 44 -43.71 6.57 -0.30
N THR A 45 -44.36 5.80 -1.18
CA THR A 45 -43.97 5.43 -2.53
C THR A 45 -44.25 6.58 -3.50
N LEU A 46 -43.34 6.86 -4.44
CA LEU A 46 -43.58 7.31 -5.84
C LEU A 46 -42.19 7.43 -6.51
N SER A 47 -41.73 6.55 -7.41
CA SER A 47 -42.16 6.25 -8.79
C SER A 47 -41.81 7.33 -9.83
N ALA A 48 -40.87 6.97 -10.71
CA ALA A 48 -40.77 7.23 -12.16
C ALA A 48 -40.71 8.69 -12.71
N VAL A 49 -40.20 8.79 -13.96
CA VAL A 49 -39.97 9.99 -14.82
C VAL A 49 -38.54 10.53 -14.65
N VAL A 50 -37.57 10.32 -15.56
CA VAL A 50 -37.58 10.52 -17.02
C VAL A 50 -36.72 9.46 -17.73
N VAL A 51 -37.37 8.56 -18.46
CA VAL A 51 -36.84 7.95 -19.68
C VAL A 51 -37.25 8.90 -20.80
N PHE A 52 -36.32 9.63 -21.40
CA PHE A 52 -36.43 10.20 -22.76
C PHE A 52 -35.13 10.94 -23.07
N LEU A 53 -34.25 10.31 -23.83
CA LEU A 53 -33.45 10.90 -24.91
C LEU A 53 -32.54 9.80 -25.49
N LEU A 54 -33.19 8.89 -26.21
CA LEU A 54 -32.59 8.04 -27.21
C LEU A 54 -33.03 8.59 -28.57
N LEU A 55 -32.10 8.58 -29.53
CA LEU A 55 -32.29 8.74 -30.98
C LEU A 55 -32.63 10.14 -31.53
N SER A 56 -31.57 10.85 -31.91
CA SER A 56 -31.44 11.52 -33.22
C SER A 56 -29.94 11.77 -33.43
N SER A 57 -29.25 11.06 -34.31
CA SER A 57 -29.24 11.40 -35.74
C SER A 57 -28.62 10.25 -36.54
N PHE A 58 -29.47 9.56 -37.30
CA PHE A 58 -29.09 8.86 -38.52
C PHE A 58 -29.30 9.85 -39.67
N GLN A 59 -28.26 10.09 -40.48
CA GLN A 59 -28.20 10.69 -41.84
C GLN A 59 -26.75 11.20 -41.99
N GLN A 60 -25.93 10.95 -43.02
CA GLN A 60 -26.06 10.35 -44.35
C GLN A 60 -24.62 9.96 -44.79
N MET A 61 -24.45 8.85 -45.50
CA MET A 61 -23.26 8.60 -46.34
C MET A 61 -23.38 9.41 -47.65
N PRO A 62 -22.25 9.80 -48.25
CA PRO A 62 -22.13 9.83 -49.70
C PRO A 62 -21.19 8.71 -50.18
N SER A 63 -21.72 7.94 -51.13
CA SER A 63 -20.98 7.01 -51.99
C SER A 63 -20.23 7.79 -53.08
N VAL A 64 -18.93 7.53 -53.26
CA VAL A 64 -18.26 7.65 -54.57
C VAL A 64 -17.16 6.59 -54.65
N THR A 65 -17.24 5.75 -55.67
CA THR A 65 -16.23 4.80 -56.15
C THR A 65 -15.28 5.47 -57.14
N SER A 66 -13.97 5.21 -57.08
CA SER A 66 -13.14 4.86 -58.25
C SER A 66 -11.68 4.55 -57.89
N PHE A 67 -11.26 3.33 -58.27
CA PHE A 67 -9.99 2.90 -58.88
C PHE A 67 -8.62 3.26 -58.29
N ASP A 68 -7.94 2.18 -57.84
CA ASP A 68 -6.56 1.74 -58.06
C ASP A 68 -5.40 2.74 -58.05
N GLU A 69 -4.54 2.64 -57.02
CA GLU A 69 -3.09 2.62 -57.22
C GLU A 69 -2.37 1.90 -56.06
N GLU A 70 -1.43 1.02 -56.42
CA GLU A 70 -0.58 0.22 -55.55
C GLU A 70 0.32 1.08 -54.64
N ALA A 71 0.44 0.73 -53.35
CA ALA A 71 1.71 0.81 -52.61
C ALA A 71 1.56 0.26 -51.17
N ASN A 72 2.60 -0.47 -50.73
CA ASN A 72 2.96 -0.70 -49.33
C ASN A 72 1.97 -1.45 -48.44
N ILE A 73 2.12 -2.79 -48.40
CA ILE A 73 1.83 -3.55 -47.18
C ILE A 73 2.97 -3.29 -46.19
N MET A 74 2.94 -2.11 -45.57
CA MET A 74 3.53 -1.90 -44.24
C MET A 74 2.53 -2.47 -43.23
N SER A 75 2.90 -3.54 -42.56
CA SER A 75 2.21 -4.00 -41.35
C SER A 75 2.25 -2.88 -40.31
N GLU A 76 1.08 -2.30 -40.01
CA GLU A 76 0.91 -1.21 -39.05
C GLU A 76 1.43 -1.55 -37.66
N PRO A 77 1.95 -0.55 -36.93
CA PRO A 77 2.56 -0.71 -35.62
C PRO A 77 1.49 -0.88 -34.54
N PHE A 78 1.82 -1.64 -33.50
CA PHE A 78 1.08 -1.68 -32.25
C PHE A 78 0.76 -0.26 -31.77
N ALA A 79 -0.53 0.02 -31.59
CA ALA A 79 -1.02 1.27 -31.04
C ALA A 79 -0.38 1.51 -29.67
N HIS A 80 0.53 2.47 -29.61
CA HIS A 80 0.95 3.10 -28.35
C HIS A 80 -0.26 3.80 -27.75
N ALA A 81 -0.92 3.14 -26.80
CA ALA A 81 -1.91 3.79 -25.95
C ALA A 81 -1.23 4.96 -25.22
N GLN A 82 -1.73 6.17 -25.51
CA GLN A 82 -1.20 7.43 -25.00
C GLN A 82 -1.25 7.42 -23.47
N THR A 83 -0.07 7.40 -22.85
CA THR A 83 0.14 7.87 -21.48
C THR A 83 -0.20 9.36 -21.40
N PRO A 84 -0.75 9.85 -20.28
CA PRO A 84 -1.02 11.27 -20.13
C PRO A 84 0.31 12.03 -20.22
N ALA A 85 0.44 12.85 -21.27
CA ALA A 85 1.50 13.81 -21.53
C ALA A 85 2.94 13.36 -21.16
N GLY A 86 3.61 12.64 -22.07
CA GLY A 86 5.06 12.78 -22.34
C GLY A 86 6.09 12.52 -21.22
N GLU A 87 5.68 12.18 -20.01
CA GLU A 87 6.58 11.95 -18.88
C GLU A 87 6.90 10.45 -18.74
N GLU A 88 8.18 10.13 -18.60
CA GLU A 88 8.67 8.77 -18.45
C GLU A 88 8.16 8.16 -17.14
N MET A 89 7.36 7.09 -17.24
CA MET A 89 6.87 6.33 -16.09
C MET A 89 7.57 4.97 -16.03
N LYS A 90 8.03 4.58 -14.85
CA LYS A 90 8.62 3.26 -14.60
C LYS A 90 7.51 2.24 -14.30
N LEU A 91 7.41 1.17 -15.09
CA LEU A 91 6.57 0.01 -14.75
C LEU A 91 7.16 -0.72 -13.53
N LEU A 92 6.35 -0.96 -12.50
CA LEU A 92 6.75 -1.70 -11.29
C LEU A 92 6.20 -3.13 -11.26
N ALA A 93 4.97 -3.34 -11.70
CA ALA A 93 4.33 -4.65 -11.73
C ALA A 93 3.16 -4.68 -12.73
N GLU A 94 2.84 -5.85 -13.27
CA GLU A 94 1.68 -6.08 -14.13
C GLU A 94 1.06 -7.46 -13.84
N GLY A 95 -0.26 -7.51 -13.73
CA GLY A 95 -1.01 -8.73 -13.45
C GLY A 95 -2.42 -8.44 -12.96
N HIS A 96 -3.28 -9.45 -12.90
CA HIS A 96 -4.69 -9.33 -12.50
C HIS A 96 -5.47 -8.24 -13.27
N GLY A 97 -5.13 -8.03 -14.55
CA GLY A 97 -5.75 -6.99 -15.39
C GLY A 97 -5.33 -5.57 -15.00
N LYS A 98 -4.23 -5.38 -14.26
CA LYS A 98 -3.71 -4.08 -13.85
C LYS A 98 -2.21 -3.96 -14.12
N ALA A 99 -1.73 -2.74 -14.33
CA ALA A 99 -0.32 -2.41 -14.35
C ALA A 99 -0.04 -1.22 -13.41
N PHE A 100 1.08 -1.25 -12.72
CA PHE A 100 1.46 -0.24 -11.74
C PHE A 100 2.65 0.55 -12.24
N TYR A 101 2.52 1.87 -12.29
CA TYR A 101 3.52 2.77 -12.83
C TYR A 101 3.94 3.78 -11.78
N LEU A 102 5.23 4.08 -11.71
CA LEU A 102 5.78 5.11 -10.85
C LEU A 102 6.25 6.28 -11.71
N ARG A 103 5.75 7.47 -11.41
CA ARG A 103 6.18 8.71 -12.05
C ARG A 103 6.96 9.56 -11.05
N LEU A 104 8.10 10.11 -11.48
CA LEU A 104 8.83 11.12 -10.73
C LEU A 104 8.13 12.48 -10.90
N ASP A 105 7.61 13.05 -9.80
CA ASP A 105 6.97 14.37 -9.82
C ASP A 105 7.96 15.50 -9.48
N ALA A 106 8.90 15.22 -8.57
CA ALA A 106 9.97 16.15 -8.22
C ALA A 106 11.25 15.37 -7.89
N PRO A 107 12.41 15.73 -8.46
CA PRO A 107 13.68 15.09 -8.12
C PRO A 107 14.01 15.28 -6.63
N PRO A 108 14.92 14.46 -6.08
CA PRO A 108 15.50 14.74 -4.78
C PRO A 108 16.14 16.14 -4.77
N GLY A 109 16.09 16.82 -3.62
CA GLY A 109 16.61 18.20 -3.51
C GLY A 109 18.14 18.25 -3.43
N ASP A 110 18.75 17.11 -3.12
CA ASP A 110 20.10 16.87 -2.66
C ASP A 110 20.29 15.36 -2.47
N ASP A 111 21.55 14.92 -2.35
CA ASP A 111 21.93 13.50 -2.41
C ASP A 111 21.36 12.64 -1.27
N ASP A 112 20.98 13.26 -0.15
CA ASP A 112 20.44 12.58 1.03
C ASP A 112 18.90 12.44 1.01
N PHE A 113 18.24 12.96 -0.02
CA PHE A 113 16.79 12.97 -0.09
C PHE A 113 16.27 12.07 -1.21
N ILE A 114 15.03 11.64 -1.04
CA ILE A 114 14.29 10.89 -2.05
C ILE A 114 13.47 11.88 -2.87
N GLY A 115 13.34 11.58 -4.16
CA GLY A 115 12.39 12.24 -5.04
C GLY A 115 10.95 12.03 -4.56
N GLN A 116 10.06 12.92 -4.99
CA GLN A 116 8.63 12.73 -4.83
C GLN A 116 8.08 11.99 -6.06
N TYR A 117 7.27 10.98 -5.82
CA TYR A 117 6.71 10.13 -6.87
C TYR A 117 5.20 9.99 -6.71
N THR A 118 4.49 9.82 -7.82
CA THR A 118 3.09 9.39 -7.82
C THR A 118 3.01 7.95 -8.32
N LEU A 119 2.36 7.09 -7.54
CA LEU A 119 2.02 5.73 -7.95
C LEU A 119 0.71 5.75 -8.72
N TYR A 120 0.72 5.23 -9.93
CA TYR A 120 -0.44 5.07 -10.79
C TYR A 120 -0.82 3.60 -10.93
N VAL A 121 -2.11 3.34 -11.07
CA VAL A 121 -2.65 2.06 -11.52
C VAL A 121 -3.33 2.24 -12.88
N LYS A 122 -2.98 1.38 -13.83
CA LYS A 122 -3.64 1.26 -15.13
C LYS A 122 -4.56 0.04 -15.10
N ASP A 123 -5.85 0.25 -15.35
CA ASP A 123 -6.78 -0.82 -15.68
C ASP A 123 -6.53 -1.25 -17.12
N LEU A 124 -6.08 -2.49 -17.34
CA LEU A 124 -5.70 -2.98 -18.67
C LEU A 124 -6.92 -3.17 -19.60
N PRO A 125 -8.06 -3.76 -19.15
CA PRO A 125 -9.27 -3.86 -19.97
C PRO A 125 -9.76 -2.56 -20.60
N ASN A 126 -9.79 -1.44 -19.86
CA ASN A 126 -10.34 -0.18 -20.36
C ASN A 126 -9.27 0.91 -20.60
N GLY A 127 -8.02 0.64 -20.27
CA GLY A 127 -6.90 1.56 -20.44
C GLY A 127 -6.85 2.73 -19.47
N SER A 128 -7.77 2.82 -18.50
CA SER A 128 -7.85 3.93 -17.55
C SER A 128 -6.62 3.96 -16.65
N LEU A 129 -6.00 5.14 -16.55
CA LEU A 129 -4.86 5.38 -15.66
C LEU A 129 -5.30 6.28 -14.50
N THR A 130 -5.20 5.77 -13.28
CA THR A 130 -5.64 6.47 -12.07
C THR A 130 -4.46 6.65 -11.10
N PRO A 131 -4.20 7.87 -10.59
CA PRO A 131 -3.24 8.06 -9.51
C PRO A 131 -3.79 7.44 -8.21
N LEU A 132 -3.00 6.62 -7.52
CA LEU A 132 -3.35 6.05 -6.22
C LEU A 132 -3.00 7.00 -5.08
N PHE A 133 -1.73 7.41 -5.01
CA PHE A 133 -1.23 8.37 -4.04
C PHE A 133 0.12 8.94 -4.49
N GLN A 134 0.50 10.05 -3.85
CA GLN A 134 1.82 10.66 -3.99
C GLN A 134 2.67 10.37 -2.75
N THR A 135 3.94 10.05 -2.92
CA THR A 135 4.86 9.84 -1.81
C THR A 135 5.11 11.13 -1.02
N SER A 136 5.40 10.99 0.27
CA SER A 136 5.73 12.11 1.17
C SER A 136 7.06 11.85 1.87
N PRO A 137 8.18 11.86 1.14
CA PRO A 137 9.49 11.58 1.71
C PRO A 137 9.86 12.64 2.75
N PHE A 138 10.22 12.20 3.97
CA PHE A 138 10.67 13.05 5.08
C PHE A 138 9.80 14.27 5.37
N GLY A 139 8.48 14.13 5.24
CA GLY A 139 7.54 15.22 5.50
C GLY A 139 7.47 16.30 4.41
N LYS A 140 8.05 16.09 3.22
CA LYS A 140 7.74 16.90 2.04
C LYS A 140 6.23 16.83 1.76
N GLN A 141 5.64 17.94 1.31
CA GLN A 141 4.20 18.01 1.04
C GLN A 141 3.80 16.94 0.03
N GLY A 142 2.99 15.97 0.48
CA GLY A 142 2.33 14.95 -0.33
C GLY A 142 0.92 14.70 0.22
N THR A 143 0.22 13.70 -0.32
CA THR A 143 -1.10 13.31 0.21
C THR A 143 -0.93 12.38 1.40
N LYS A 144 -1.37 12.81 2.59
CA LYS A 144 -1.38 11.96 3.78
C LYS A 144 -2.40 10.83 3.60
N LEU A 145 -1.99 9.63 3.97
CA LEU A 145 -2.81 8.42 3.98
C LEU A 145 -3.13 8.05 5.43
N LYS A 146 -4.28 7.41 5.63
CA LYS A 146 -4.64 6.82 6.91
C LYS A 146 -4.05 5.41 7.00
N ILE A 147 -2.90 5.28 7.64
CA ILE A 147 -2.11 4.04 7.72
C ILE A 147 -2.35 3.35 9.05
N LYS A 148 -2.69 2.06 9.03
CA LYS A 148 -2.74 1.19 10.22
C LYS A 148 -1.31 0.79 10.62
N LYS A 149 -0.92 1.07 11.86
CA LYS A 149 0.34 0.63 12.49
C LYS A 149 0.01 -0.08 13.80
N GLY A 150 0.14 -1.40 13.83
CA GLY A 150 -0.37 -2.22 14.94
C GLY A 150 -1.87 -1.98 15.15
N ASP A 151 -2.25 -1.58 16.37
CA ASP A 151 -3.65 -1.34 16.76
C ASP A 151 -4.13 0.10 16.54
N LYS A 152 -3.32 0.95 15.91
CA LYS A 152 -3.61 2.39 15.74
C LYS A 152 -3.63 2.80 14.28
N TYR A 153 -4.36 3.87 13.99
CA TYR A 153 -4.31 4.56 12.69
C TYR A 153 -3.59 5.89 12.84
N VAL A 154 -2.70 6.19 11.91
CA VAL A 154 -1.93 7.44 11.84
C VAL A 154 -2.10 8.08 10.46
N GLU A 155 -2.01 9.41 10.40
CA GLU A 155 -1.99 10.15 9.14
C GLU A 155 -0.54 10.43 8.72
N GLU A 156 -0.05 9.65 7.78
CA GLU A 156 1.32 9.69 7.29
C GLU A 156 1.36 9.40 5.79
N GLY A 157 2.48 9.69 5.12
CA GLY A 157 2.67 9.28 3.73
C GLY A 157 3.51 8.00 3.63
N ILE A 158 3.41 7.34 2.48
CA ILE A 158 4.42 6.37 2.07
C ILE A 158 5.62 7.16 1.54
N GLU A 159 6.79 6.95 2.13
CA GLU A 159 7.97 7.78 1.85
C GLU A 159 8.67 7.40 0.54
N ALA A 160 8.75 6.09 0.26
CA ALA A 160 9.42 5.54 -0.90
C ALA A 160 8.61 4.37 -1.49
N VAL A 161 8.72 4.19 -2.81
CA VAL A 161 8.18 3.04 -3.54
C VAL A 161 9.26 2.58 -4.51
N GLU A 162 9.76 1.37 -4.30
CA GLU A 162 10.78 0.75 -5.16
C GLU A 162 10.24 -0.48 -5.87
N GLU A 163 9.36 -1.23 -5.20
CA GLU A 163 8.80 -2.49 -5.68
C GLU A 163 7.31 -2.60 -5.32
N ILE A 164 6.55 -3.21 -6.23
CA ILE A 164 5.16 -3.61 -6.03
C ILE A 164 5.06 -5.12 -6.21
N ILE A 165 4.50 -5.82 -5.22
CA ILE A 165 4.13 -7.23 -5.33
C ILE A 165 2.60 -7.33 -5.41
N LEU A 166 2.12 -8.07 -6.39
CA LEU A 166 0.69 -8.35 -6.56
C LEU A 166 0.28 -9.46 -5.59
N LEU A 167 -0.50 -9.12 -4.56
CA LEU A 167 -0.98 -10.10 -3.60
C LEU A 167 -2.31 -10.73 -4.06
N SER A 168 -3.16 -9.93 -4.70
CA SER A 168 -4.45 -10.33 -5.28
C SER A 168 -4.94 -9.30 -6.29
N ASP A 169 -6.15 -9.47 -6.82
CA ASP A 169 -6.82 -8.51 -7.71
C ASP A 169 -7.06 -7.12 -7.08
N SER A 170 -7.10 -7.07 -5.75
CA SER A 170 -7.54 -5.91 -4.96
C SER A 170 -6.51 -5.46 -3.93
N LYS A 171 -5.40 -6.19 -3.76
CA LYS A 171 -4.34 -5.83 -2.81
C LYS A 171 -2.95 -5.95 -3.44
N ILE A 172 -2.13 -4.98 -3.11
CA ILE A 172 -0.70 -4.97 -3.44
C ILE A 172 0.13 -4.82 -2.17
N LEU A 173 1.35 -5.33 -2.19
CA LEU A 173 2.40 -5.03 -1.23
C LEU A 173 3.34 -4.02 -1.86
N ILE A 174 3.63 -2.96 -1.11
CA ILE A 174 4.50 -1.86 -1.51
C ILE A 174 5.75 -1.94 -0.64
N ASN A 175 6.92 -2.07 -1.26
CA ASN A 175 8.21 -1.99 -0.57
C ASN A 175 8.93 -0.72 -1.02
N GLY A 176 9.61 -0.06 -0.07
CA GLY A 176 10.53 1.02 -0.38
C GLY A 176 11.53 1.24 0.75
N CYS A 177 12.71 1.74 0.40
CA CYS A 177 13.81 1.97 1.33
C CYS A 177 14.03 3.47 1.56
N PRO A 178 13.32 4.12 2.52
CA PRO A 178 13.42 5.56 2.64
C PRO A 178 14.73 6.06 3.26
N ASP A 179 15.36 5.27 4.11
CA ASP A 179 16.53 5.68 4.90
C ASP A 179 17.83 4.95 4.49
N ALA A 180 17.83 4.32 3.31
CA ALA A 180 18.91 3.48 2.77
C ALA A 180 19.32 2.30 3.68
N ARG A 181 18.52 1.96 4.69
CA ARG A 181 18.83 0.92 5.69
C ARG A 181 17.71 -0.08 5.87
N ASN A 182 16.48 0.41 5.83
CA ASN A 182 15.29 -0.34 6.18
C ASN A 182 14.32 -0.35 5.01
N ILE A 183 13.81 -1.53 4.67
CA ILE A 183 12.70 -1.65 3.73
C ILE A 183 11.41 -1.52 4.52
N TYR A 184 10.66 -0.44 4.26
CA TYR A 184 9.32 -0.25 4.79
C TYR A 184 8.30 -0.85 3.85
N SER A 185 7.40 -1.65 4.42
CA SER A 185 6.45 -2.45 3.66
C SER A 185 5.01 -2.11 4.03
N TYR A 186 4.15 -1.99 3.02
CA TYR A 186 2.74 -1.62 3.20
C TYR A 186 1.84 -2.50 2.36
N ILE A 187 0.77 -3.04 2.95
CA ILE A 187 -0.36 -3.58 2.17
C ILE A 187 -1.27 -2.41 1.82
N TYR A 188 -1.57 -2.25 0.53
CA TYR A 188 -2.52 -1.27 0.02
C TYR A 188 -3.71 -1.99 -0.61
N ASP A 189 -4.91 -1.70 -0.09
CA ASP A 189 -6.18 -2.18 -0.63
C ASP A 189 -6.70 -1.21 -1.70
N LEU A 190 -6.69 -1.65 -2.96
CA LEU A 190 -7.07 -0.86 -4.13
C LEU A 190 -8.55 -0.47 -4.14
N THR A 191 -9.41 -1.23 -3.44
CA THR A 191 -10.86 -1.00 -3.44
C THR A 191 -11.25 0.05 -2.40
N THR A 192 -10.59 0.01 -1.24
CA THR A 192 -10.96 0.84 -0.08
C THR A 192 -9.97 1.98 0.18
N GLY A 193 -8.81 1.96 -0.47
CA GLY A 193 -7.71 2.89 -0.20
C GLY A 193 -7.07 2.70 1.19
N LYS A 194 -7.38 1.59 1.88
CA LYS A 194 -6.81 1.31 3.21
C LYS A 194 -5.37 0.86 3.08
N VAL A 195 -4.54 1.33 4.00
CA VAL A 195 -3.12 1.03 4.05
C VAL A 195 -2.77 0.43 5.41
N VAL A 196 -1.98 -0.65 5.40
CA VAL A 196 -1.47 -1.30 6.61
C VAL A 196 0.04 -1.38 6.51
N PHE A 197 0.74 -0.77 7.46
CA PHE A 197 2.19 -0.90 7.58
C PHE A 197 2.53 -2.25 8.23
N LEU A 198 3.46 -2.98 7.62
CA LEU A 198 4.01 -4.21 8.16
C LEU A 198 5.29 -3.85 8.92
N ASP A 199 5.30 -4.05 10.24
CA ASP A 199 6.40 -3.68 11.14
C ASP A 199 7.60 -4.63 11.00
N VAL A 200 8.26 -4.54 9.85
CA VAL A 200 9.42 -5.32 9.41
C VAL A 200 10.34 -4.42 8.59
N TYR A 201 11.64 -4.73 8.58
CA TYR A 201 12.66 -3.80 8.09
C TYR A 201 13.62 -4.39 7.04
N SER A 202 13.38 -5.63 6.59
CA SER A 202 14.19 -6.29 5.56
C SER A 202 13.38 -6.75 4.34
N GLY A 203 12.09 -6.41 4.29
CA GLY A 203 11.27 -6.53 3.08
C GLY A 203 10.60 -7.89 2.87
N TYR A 204 10.06 -8.06 1.68
CA TYR A 204 9.28 -9.23 1.27
C TYR A 204 10.19 -10.42 0.94
N VAL A 205 9.77 -11.62 1.35
CA VAL A 205 10.46 -12.88 1.01
C VAL A 205 9.64 -13.66 -0.01
N LYS A 206 8.40 -13.99 0.34
CA LYS A 206 7.48 -14.77 -0.50
C LYS A 206 6.06 -14.76 0.07
N THR A 207 5.11 -15.22 -0.73
CA THR A 207 3.78 -15.61 -0.27
C THR A 207 3.69 -17.13 -0.24
N ILE A 208 3.12 -17.68 0.83
CA ILE A 208 2.85 -19.11 0.97
C ILE A 208 1.36 -19.35 1.20
N GLU A 209 0.90 -20.57 0.96
CA GLU A 209 -0.43 -21.00 1.36
C GLU A 209 -0.32 -21.99 2.51
N GLU A 210 -1.07 -21.76 3.58
CA GLU A 210 -1.13 -22.65 4.74
C GLU A 210 -2.58 -22.85 5.16
N ASN A 211 -3.02 -24.12 5.21
CA ASN A 211 -4.41 -24.47 5.52
C ASN A 211 -5.45 -23.73 4.64
N GLY A 212 -5.14 -23.53 3.36
CA GLY A 212 -5.99 -22.82 2.40
C GLY A 212 -6.02 -21.29 2.57
N ARG A 213 -5.09 -20.72 3.34
CA ARG A 213 -4.99 -19.27 3.57
C ARG A 213 -3.64 -18.74 3.08
N PRO A 214 -3.63 -17.71 2.22
CA PRO A 214 -2.38 -17.06 1.83
C PRO A 214 -1.79 -16.27 3.00
N LEU A 215 -0.49 -16.45 3.22
CA LEU A 215 0.31 -15.72 4.20
C LEU A 215 1.49 -15.05 3.50
N ILE A 216 1.76 -13.81 3.88
CA ILE A 216 2.88 -13.01 3.40
C ILE A 216 4.05 -13.23 4.35
N VAL A 217 5.16 -13.74 3.83
CA VAL A 217 6.40 -13.94 4.57
C VAL A 217 7.31 -12.75 4.35
N MET A 218 7.65 -12.07 5.44
CA MET A 218 8.51 -10.90 5.46
C MET A 218 9.76 -11.17 6.28
N ALA A 219 10.89 -10.58 5.89
CA ALA A 219 12.11 -10.62 6.65
C ALA A 219 12.25 -9.37 7.53
N THR A 220 12.76 -9.57 8.74
CA THR A 220 13.21 -8.51 9.62
C THR A 220 14.42 -9.00 10.41
N TYR A 221 14.89 -8.17 11.32
CA TYR A 221 15.95 -8.53 12.24
C TYR A 221 15.53 -8.26 13.68
N ALA A 222 16.11 -9.04 14.58
CA ALA A 222 15.99 -8.86 16.01
C ALA A 222 17.39 -8.82 16.65
N TYR A 223 17.44 -8.33 17.88
CA TYR A 223 18.67 -8.25 18.66
C TYR A 223 18.61 -9.25 19.81
N ASP A 224 19.73 -9.88 20.10
CA ASP A 224 19.86 -10.69 21.31
C ASP A 224 19.80 -9.80 22.56
N TYR A 225 19.12 -10.30 23.60
CA TYR A 225 18.86 -9.57 24.84
C TYR A 225 20.14 -9.06 25.53
N ASP A 226 21.26 -9.77 25.34
CA ASP A 226 22.55 -9.45 25.95
C ASP A 226 23.51 -8.65 25.04
N GLY A 227 23.00 -8.05 23.95
CA GLY A 227 23.81 -7.29 23.00
C GLY A 227 24.68 -8.17 22.08
N GLY A 228 24.34 -9.46 21.99
CA GLY A 228 25.13 -10.51 21.33
C GLY A 228 25.13 -10.51 19.80
N GLY A 229 24.36 -9.63 19.15
CA GLY A 229 24.32 -9.53 17.70
C GLY A 229 22.92 -9.28 17.14
N ARG A 230 22.86 -9.20 15.81
CA ARG A 230 21.64 -9.10 15.02
C ARG A 230 21.38 -10.45 14.37
N TYR A 231 20.18 -11.00 14.50
CA TYR A 231 19.77 -12.23 13.81
C TYR A 231 18.55 -11.99 12.93
N GLY A 232 18.42 -12.79 11.87
CA GLY A 232 17.30 -12.73 10.94
C GLY A 232 16.04 -13.36 11.53
N MET A 233 14.90 -12.76 11.23
CA MET A 233 13.57 -13.24 11.63
C MET A 233 12.66 -13.24 10.42
N TYR A 234 11.86 -14.29 10.27
CA TYR A 234 10.71 -14.30 9.39
C TYR A 234 9.45 -13.97 10.19
N VAL A 235 8.65 -13.08 9.64
CA VAL A 235 7.35 -12.69 10.19
C VAL A 235 6.29 -12.99 9.15
N TYR A 236 5.24 -13.67 9.59
CA TYR A 236 4.13 -14.08 8.76
C TYR A 236 2.93 -13.18 9.02
N PHE A 237 2.39 -12.61 7.97
CA PHE A 237 1.19 -11.77 8.00
C PHE A 237 0.07 -12.42 7.20
N ASP A 238 -1.18 -12.21 7.63
CA ASP A 238 -2.32 -12.45 6.76
C ASP A 238 -2.46 -11.32 5.71
N MET A 239 -3.40 -11.48 4.79
CA MET A 239 -3.66 -10.53 3.70
C MET A 239 -4.22 -9.17 4.17
N ASP A 240 -4.64 -9.07 5.44
CA ASP A 240 -5.08 -7.84 6.08
C ASP A 240 -3.96 -7.18 6.91
N GLY A 241 -2.76 -7.76 6.88
CA GLY A 241 -1.57 -7.27 7.57
C GLY A 241 -1.55 -7.56 9.06
N ASN A 242 -2.37 -8.50 9.55
CA ASN A 242 -2.27 -8.94 10.94
C ASN A 242 -1.15 -9.97 11.08
N ARG A 243 -0.32 -9.79 12.10
CA ARG A 243 0.78 -10.72 12.42
C ARG A 243 0.19 -12.05 12.88
N VAL A 244 0.59 -13.13 12.22
CA VAL A 244 0.14 -14.50 12.53
C VAL A 244 1.16 -15.21 13.41
N ARG A 245 2.44 -15.17 13.03
CA ARG A 245 3.55 -15.75 13.79
C ARG A 245 4.89 -15.15 13.37
N GLU A 246 5.93 -15.50 14.11
CA GLU A 246 7.32 -15.21 13.78
C GLU A 246 8.20 -16.42 14.09
N GLU A 247 9.30 -16.55 13.36
CA GLU A 247 10.30 -17.59 13.58
C GLU A 247 11.69 -17.06 13.22
N LYS A 248 12.74 -17.64 13.81
CA LYS A 248 14.11 -17.32 13.41
C LYS A 248 14.29 -17.71 11.95
N ALA A 249 14.85 -16.79 11.17
CA ALA A 249 15.33 -17.14 9.84
C ALA A 249 16.42 -18.22 10.00
N PRO A 250 16.55 -19.14 9.04
CA PRO A 250 17.68 -20.06 9.02
C PRO A 250 18.98 -19.28 9.21
N GLU A 251 19.90 -19.80 10.03
CA GLU A 251 21.27 -19.29 10.01
C GLU A 251 21.83 -19.61 8.62
N ASP A 252 21.83 -18.61 7.74
CA ASP A 252 22.63 -18.67 6.53
C ASP A 252 24.07 -18.81 7.03
N GLY A 253 24.63 -20.02 6.94
CA GLY A 253 26.02 -20.26 7.29
C GLY A 253 26.90 -19.30 6.48
N ASP A 254 27.58 -18.41 7.19
CA ASP A 254 28.66 -17.52 6.74
C ASP A 254 28.52 -16.91 5.33
N TYR A 255 28.10 -15.64 5.28
CA TYR A 255 28.39 -14.75 4.14
C TYR A 255 29.86 -14.29 4.16
#